data_AF-A0A965GS20-F1
#
_entry.id   AF-A0A965GS20-F1
#
_cell.length_a   1.000
_cell.length_b   1.000
_cell.length_c   1.000
_cell.angle_alpha   90.00
_cell.angle_beta   90.00
_cell.angle_gamma   90.00
#
_symmetry.space_group_name_H-M   'P 1'
#
loop_
_entity.id
_entity.type
_entity.pdbx_description
1 polymer ?
#
loop_
_entity_poly.entity_id
_entity_poly.type
_entity_poly.pdbx_seq_one_letter_code
_entity_poly.pdbx_strand_id
1 'polypeptide(L)' 'VIEETNAVLARMLPPGRASDATATFVRDGSVMVRCANAASAAFVSSRQREILDEIKRRLPSAAVDRITTRLGV' A
#
# COMPACT_ATOMS: atom_id res chain seq x y z
N VAL A 1 1.25 -8.50 -7.50
CA VAL A 1 1.57 -7.16 -6.92
C VAL A 1 0.43 -6.61 -6.08
N ILE A 2 -0.78 -6.45 -6.63
CA ILE A 2 -1.93 -5.88 -5.90
C ILE A 2 -2.26 -6.72 -4.64
N GLU A 3 -2.44 -8.04 -4.81
CA GLU A 3 -2.77 -8.95 -3.70
C GLU A 3 -1.68 -8.94 -2.61
N GLU A 4 -0.41 -9.05 -2.98
CA GLU A 4 0.70 -8.96 -2.02
C GLU A 4 0.76 -7.59 -1.34
N THR A 5 0.49 -6.50 -2.06
CA THR A 5 0.42 -5.17 -1.45
C THR A 5 -0.70 -5.10 -0.43
N ASN A 6 -1.88 -5.68 -0.73
CA ASN A 6 -2.98 -5.76 0.22
C ASN A 6 -2.63 -6.61 1.44
N ALA A 7 -1.93 -7.73 1.26
CA ALA A 7 -1.46 -8.56 2.37
C ALA A 7 -0.46 -7.82 3.26
N VAL A 8 0.45 -7.04 2.68
CA VAL A 8 1.40 -6.20 3.41
C VAL A 8 0.68 -5.07 4.16
N LEU A 9 -0.24 -4.37 3.50
CA LEU A 9 -1.04 -3.30 4.11
C LEU A 9 -1.85 -3.83 5.30
N ALA A 10 -2.53 -4.97 5.15
CA ALA A 10 -3.32 -5.59 6.21
C ALA A 10 -2.48 -5.98 7.44
N ARG A 11 -1.20 -6.32 7.26
CA ARG A 11 -0.27 -6.63 8.37
C ARG A 11 0.29 -5.39 9.05
N MET A 12 0.51 -4.32 8.31
CA MET A 12 1.15 -3.11 8.84
C MET A 12 0.17 -2.09 9.40
N LEU A 13 -1.06 -2.06 8.88
CA LEU A 13 -2.09 -1.18 9.41
C LEU A 13 -2.43 -1.56 10.85
N PRO A 14 -2.84 -0.57 11.68
CA PRO A 14 -3.28 -0.84 13.04
C PRO A 14 -4.40 -1.89 13.10
N PRO A 15 -4.47 -2.69 14.18
CA PRO A 15 -5.57 -3.64 14.39
C PRO A 15 -6.93 -2.96 14.24
N GLY A 16 -7.85 -3.62 13.52
CA GLY A 16 -9.17 -3.07 13.22
C GLY A 16 -9.22 -2.07 12.06
N ARG A 17 -8.07 -1.73 11.44
CA ARG A 17 -7.97 -0.84 10.27
C ARG A 17 -7.37 -1.50 9.03
N ALA A 18 -7.28 -2.83 9.00
CA ALA A 18 -6.69 -3.57 7.88
C ALA A 18 -7.38 -3.27 6.53
N SER A 19 -8.67 -2.93 6.57
CA SER A 19 -9.46 -2.58 5.39
C SER A 19 -9.45 -1.09 5.05
N ASP A 20 -8.77 -0.25 5.84
CA ASP A 20 -8.72 1.20 5.62
C ASP A 20 -7.81 1.57 4.44
N ALA A 21 -6.97 0.67 3.95
CA ALA A 21 -6.18 0.91 2.74
C ALA A 21 -6.16 -0.33 1.84
N THR A 22 -6.39 -0.12 0.54
CA THR A 22 -6.44 -1.20 -0.45
C THR A 22 -5.74 -0.76 -1.72
N ALA A 23 -4.77 -1.55 -2.19
CA ALA A 23 -4.19 -1.42 -3.51
C ALA A 23 -5.24 -1.71 -4.58
N THR A 24 -5.35 -0.81 -5.55
CA THR A 24 -6.39 -0.83 -6.59
C THR A 24 -5.85 -1.13 -7.98
N PHE A 25 -4.72 -0.54 -8.35
CA PHE A 25 -4.05 -0.82 -9.62
C PHE A 25 -2.56 -0.48 -9.53
N VAL A 26 -1.80 -0.97 -10.51
CA VAL A 26 -0.37 -0.69 -10.68
C VAL A 26 -0.18 -0.06 -12.04
N ARG A 27 0.53 1.06 -12.09
CA ARG A 27 0.82 1.77 -13.33
C ARG A 27 2.19 2.44 -13.24
N ASP A 28 3.03 2.23 -14.25
CA ASP A 28 4.33 2.89 -14.40
C ASP A 28 5.21 2.78 -13.13
N GLY A 29 5.29 1.59 -12.54
CA GLY A 29 6.05 1.37 -11.31
C GLY A 29 5.40 1.89 -10.03
N SER A 30 4.18 2.43 -10.10
CA SER A 30 3.46 2.98 -8.96
C SER A 30 2.25 2.14 -8.61
N VAL A 31 2.12 1.74 -7.34
CA VAL A 31 0.89 1.12 -6.81
C VAL A 31 -0.03 2.21 -6.27
N MET A 32 -1.25 2.26 -6.79
CA MET A 32 -2.29 3.15 -6.28
C MET A 32 -3.02 2.48 -5.12
N VAL A 33 -2.94 3.07 -3.93
CA VAL A 33 -3.61 2.64 -2.72
C VAL A 33 -4.76 3.59 -2.42
N ARG A 34 -5.98 3.05 -2.43
CA ARG A 34 -7.16 3.75 -1.95
C ARG A 34 -7.19 3.66 -0.43
N CYS A 35 -7.35 4.81 0.22
CA CYS A 35 -7.42 4.93 1.67
C CYS A 35 -8.82 5.41 2.07
N ALA A 36 -9.41 4.83 3.11
CA ALA A 36 -10.76 5.15 3.58
C ALA A 36 -10.82 6.52 4.29
N ASN A 37 -9.72 6.97 4.88
CA ASN A 37 -9.66 8.22 5.64
C ASN A 37 -8.25 8.85 5.61
N ALA A 38 -8.15 10.14 5.98
CA ALA A 38 -6.88 10.88 5.99
C ALA A 38 -5.82 10.24 6.90
N ALA A 39 -6.22 9.61 8.02
CA ALA A 39 -5.29 8.95 8.93
C ALA A 39 -4.62 7.73 8.28
N SER A 40 -5.39 6.89 7.59
CA SER A 40 -4.85 5.75 6.83
C SER A 40 -3.94 6.18 5.68
N ALA A 41 -4.30 7.26 4.97
CA ALA A 41 -3.44 7.82 3.93
C ALA A 41 -2.11 8.34 4.48
N ALA A 42 -2.14 9.08 5.59
CA ALA A 42 -0.94 9.58 6.28
C ALA A 42 -0.08 8.42 6.82
N PHE A 43 -0.71 7.35 7.32
CA PHE A 43 0.00 6.16 7.77
C PHE A 43 0.74 5.48 6.61
N VAL A 44 0.05 5.23 5.49
CA VAL A 44 0.66 4.58 4.31
C VAL A 44 1.77 5.46 3.73
N SER A 45 1.57 6.78 3.64
CA SER A 45 2.61 7.70 3.15
C SER A 45 3.82 7.78 4.08
N SER A 46 3.63 7.82 5.41
CA SER A 46 4.75 7.88 6.36
C SER A 46 5.58 6.59 6.38
N ARG A 47 4.98 5.44 6.05
CA ARG A 47 5.66 4.14 5.99
C ARG A 47 5.92 3.62 4.59
N GLN A 48 5.77 4.45 3.56
CA GLN A 48 5.85 4.05 2.16
C GLN A 48 7.10 3.22 1.84
N ARG A 49 8.26 3.61 2.38
CA ARG A 49 9.52 2.89 2.17
C ARG A 49 9.49 1.48 2.75
N GLU A 50 9.04 1.32 3.99
CA GLU A 50 8.88 0.01 4.64
C GLU A 50 7.90 -0.88 3.87
N ILE A 51 6.78 -0.31 3.39
CA ILE A 51 5.80 -1.05 2.58
C ILE A 51 6.44 -1.54 1.28
N LEU A 52 7.17 -0.67 0.58
CA LEU A 52 7.86 -1.02 -0.66
C LEU A 52 8.93 -2.09 -0.43
N ASP A 53 9.71 -1.98 0.64
CA ASP A 53 10.76 -2.94 0.97
C ASP A 53 10.17 -4.32 1.33
N GLU A 54 9.02 -4.36 2.00
CA GLU A 54 8.30 -5.61 2.27
C GLU A 54 7.69 -6.21 0.99
N ILE A 55 7.12 -5.39 0.11
CA ILE A 55 6.62 -5.83 -1.21
C ILE A 55 7.78 -6.40 -2.04
N LYS A 56 8.93 -5.72 -2.12
CA LYS A 56 10.10 -6.17 -2.88
C LYS A 56 10.72 -7.43 -2.29
N ARG A 57 10.68 -7.62 -0.96
CA ARG A 57 11.10 -8.88 -0.33
C ARG A 57 10.22 -10.07 -0.71
N ARG A 58 8.91 -9.86 -0.88
CA ARG A 58 7.96 -10.90 -1.27
C ARG A 58 7.89 -11.12 -2.78
N LEU A 59 8.04 -10.03 -3.54
CA LEU A 59 8.00 -9.99 -5.00
C LEU A 59 9.23 -9.26 -5.56
N PRO A 60 10.42 -9.89 -5.56
CA PRO A 60 11.64 -9.24 -6.02
C PRO A 60 11.64 -8.88 -7.50
N SER A 61 10.81 -9.56 -8.31
CA SER A 61 10.63 -9.25 -9.74
C SER A 61 9.57 -8.18 -10.02
N ALA A 62 8.87 -7.67 -8.99
CA ALA A 62 7.87 -6.63 -9.18
C ALA A 62 8.54 -5.30 -9.54
N ALA A 63 8.21 -4.77 -10.71
CA ALA A 63 8.53 -3.40 -11.11
C ALA A 63 7.62 -2.41 -10.36
N VAL A 64 7.86 -2.24 -9.06
CA VAL A 64 7.17 -1.26 -8.21
C VAL A 64 8.19 -0.49 -7.40
N ASP A 65 8.19 0.83 -7.56
CA ASP A 65 9.16 1.73 -6.94
C ASP A 65 8.48 2.85 -6.15
N ARG A 66 7.16 2.97 -6.28
CA ARG A 66 6.37 4.02 -5.65
C ARG A 66 5.02 3.51 -5.16
N ILE A 67 4.54 4.11 -4.08
CA ILE A 67 3.16 3.99 -3.63
C ILE A 67 2.54 5.37 -3.74
N THR A 68 1.34 5.43 -4.30
CA THR A 68 0.53 6.66 -4.36
C THR A 68 -0.74 6.41 -3.58
N THR A 69 -1.07 7.29 -2.65
CA THR A 69 -2.29 7.18 -1.86
C THR A 69 -3.37 8.12 -2.41
N ARG A 70 -4.62 7.68 -2.37
CA ARG A 70 -5.79 8.51 -2.69
C ARG A 70 -6.89 8.25 -1.69
N LEU A 71 -7.55 9.30 -1.20
CA LEU A 71 -8.75 9.15 -0.38
C LEU A 71 -9.91 8.63 -1.24
N GLY A 72 -10.57 7.59 -0.76
CA GLY A 72 -11.85 7.12 -1.30
C GLY A 72 -12.96 8.08 -0.86
N VAL A 73 -13.61 8.69 -1.84
CA VAL A 73 -14.94 9.29 -1.69
C VAL A 73 -16.00 8.24 -1.98
#